data_AF-A0A9J5W7E5-F1
#
_entry.id   AF-A0A9J5W7E5-F1
#
_cell.length_a   1.000
_cell.length_b   1.000
_cell.length_c   1.000
_cell.angle_alpha   90.00
_cell.angle_beta   90.00
_cell.angle_gamma   90.00
#
_symmetry.space_group_name_H-M   'P 1'
#
loop_
_entity.id
_entity.type
_entity.pdbx_description
1 polymer ?
#
loop_
_entity_poly.entity_id
_entity_poly.type
_entity_poly.pdbx_seq_one_letter_code
_entity_poly.pdbx_strand_id
1 'polypeptide(L)' 'MLHGWLAEKRQRENGSRAFDIYYYHKSKQYRSIVEVRKYVFRGLSKLEVDQEATGVKEVSSYIAFLQEVISMTTS' A
#
# COMPACT_ATOMS: atom_id res chain seq x y z
N MET A 1 -6.20 7.40 0.09
CA MET A 1 -6.41 5.94 0.26
C MET A 1 -6.95 5.29 -1.02
N LEU A 2 -6.34 4.17 -1.43
CA LEU A 2 -6.83 3.31 -2.52
C LEU A 2 -8.18 2.72 -2.09
N HIS A 3 -9.21 2.81 -2.95
CA HIS A 3 -10.57 2.43 -2.57
C HIS A 3 -10.63 0.96 -2.08
N GLY A 4 -11.24 0.75 -0.90
CA GLY A 4 -11.37 -0.57 -0.27
C GLY A 4 -10.13 -1.07 0.47
N TRP A 5 -9.04 -0.30 0.51
CA TRP A 5 -7.84 -0.61 1.30
C TRP A 5 -7.81 0.13 2.62
N LEU A 6 -7.40 -0.57 3.67
CA LEU A 6 -7.17 0.00 5.00
C LEU A 6 -5.76 -0.33 5.47
N ALA A 7 -5.07 0.65 6.05
CA ALA A 7 -3.77 0.46 6.70
C ALA A 7 -3.92 0.74 8.20
N GLU A 8 -3.40 -0.15 9.03
CA GLU A 8 -3.49 -0.07 10.49
C GLU A 8 -2.08 -0.14 11.08
N LYS A 9 -1.67 0.92 11.79
CA LYS A 9 -0.43 0.97 12.57
C LYS A 9 -0.74 0.46 13.97
N ARG A 10 -0.11 -0.64 14.39
CA ARG A 10 -0.23 -1.18 15.75
C ARG A 10 1.10 -1.06 16.47
N GLN A 11 1.08 -0.49 17.66
CA GLN A 11 2.24 -0.47 18.54
C GLN A 11 2.43 -1.84 19.18
N ARG A 12 3.66 -2.34 19.20
CA ARG A 12 3.99 -3.57 19.93
C ARG A 12 3.95 -3.30 21.44
N GLU A 13 3.26 -4.16 22.18
CA GLU A 13 3.12 -4.06 23.64
C GLU A 13 4.46 -4.29 24.37
N ASN A 14 5.34 -5.13 23.82
CA ASN A 14 6.64 -5.43 24.41
C ASN A 14 7.79 -4.97 23.50
N GLY A 15 8.66 -4.12 24.05
CA GLY A 15 9.95 -3.74 23.45
C GLY A 15 9.89 -2.54 22.49
N SER A 16 10.52 -1.43 22.91
CA SER A 16 11.03 -0.32 22.10
C SER A 16 10.14 0.17 20.94
N ARG A 17 9.09 0.96 21.23
CA ARG A 17 8.32 1.85 20.30
C ARG A 17 8.14 1.32 18.86
N ALA A 18 8.15 0.00 18.66
CA ALA A 18 8.16 -0.60 17.34
C ALA A 18 6.72 -0.73 16.91
N PHE A 19 6.46 -0.36 15.67
CA PHE A 19 5.13 -0.43 15.09
C PHE A 19 5.10 -1.50 14.00
N ASP A 20 4.06 -2.30 14.01
CA ASP A 20 3.68 -3.13 12.89
C ASP A 20 2.64 -2.42 12.05
N ILE A 21 2.72 -2.57 10.74
CA ILE A 21 1.70 -2.08 9.81
C ILE A 21 1.00 -3.27 9.18
N TYR A 22 -0.32 -3.29 9.32
CA TYR A 22 -1.20 -4.29 8.72
C TYR A 22 -2.04 -3.64 7.63
N TYR A 23 -2.14 -4.30 6.48
CA TYR A 23 -2.96 -3.84 5.37
C TYR A 23 -4.15 -4.78 5.19
N TYR A 24 -5.33 -4.23 4.91
CA TYR A 24 -6.55 -5.00 4.73
C TYR A 24 -7.24 -4.62 3.43
N HIS A 25 -7.73 -5.64 2.73
CA HIS A 25 -8.55 -5.47 1.54
C HIS A 25 -9.46 -6.68 1.36
N LYS A 26 -10.77 -6.46 1.15
CA LYS A 26 -11.78 -7.53 0.97
C LYS A 26 -11.67 -8.65 2.02
N SER A 27 -11.53 -8.26 3.30
CA SER A 27 -11.38 -9.17 4.44
C SER A 27 -10.09 -10.02 4.47
N LYS A 28 -9.12 -9.74 3.59
CA LYS A 28 -7.77 -10.33 3.65
C LYS A 28 -6.80 -9.37 4.30
N GLN A 29 -5.93 -9.91 5.15
CA GLN A 29 -4.82 -9.18 5.76
C GLN A 29 -3.53 -9.44 4.96
N TYR A 30 -2.72 -8.40 4.81
CA TYR A 30 -1.39 -8.42 4.22
C TYR A 30 -0.40 -7.81 5.21
N ARG A 31 0.79 -8.38 5.33
CA ARG A 31 1.80 -7.99 6.34
C ARG A 31 2.93 -7.14 5.79
N SER A 32 2.98 -6.95 4.48
CA SER A 32 3.99 -6.11 3.85
C SER A 32 3.45 -5.35 2.66
N ILE A 33 4.06 -4.20 2.38
CA ILE A 33 3.74 -3.42 1.18
C ILE A 33 4.03 -4.21 -0.11
N VAL A 34 4.99 -5.14 -0.08
CA VAL A 34 5.32 -6.01 -1.22
C VAL A 34 4.14 -6.92 -1.57
N GLU A 35 3.44 -7.46 -0.57
CA GLU A 35 2.24 -8.27 -0.81
C GLU A 35 1.08 -7.44 -1.36
N VAL A 36 0.90 -6.21 -0.85
CA VAL A 36 -0.09 -5.25 -1.39
C VAL A 36 0.21 -4.95 -2.85
N ARG A 37 1.47 -4.63 -3.18
CA ARG A 37 1.93 -4.44 -4.57
C ARG A 37 1.62 -5.66 -5.42
N LYS A 38 2.03 -6.85 -4.98
CA LYS A 38 1.76 -8.09 -5.73
C LYS A 38 0.27 -8.30 -5.97
N TYR A 39 -0.61 -7.96 -5.02
CA TYR A 39 -2.05 -8.09 -5.21
C TYR A 39 -2.60 -7.06 -6.21
N VAL A 40 -2.24 -5.78 -6.05
CA VAL A 40 -2.70 -4.69 -6.94
C VAL A 40 -2.19 -4.93 -8.36
N PHE A 41 -0.93 -5.32 -8.52
CA PHE A 41 -0.28 -5.53 -9.81
C PHE A 41 -0.40 -6.96 -10.37
N ARG A 42 -1.03 -7.91 -9.65
CA ARG A 42 -1.21 -9.29 -10.16
C ARG A 42 -2.06 -9.33 -11.43
N GLY A 43 -2.95 -8.36 -11.61
CA GLY A 43 -3.76 -8.19 -12.83
C GLY A 43 -3.08 -7.34 -13.91
N LEU A 44 -1.90 -6.77 -13.65
CA LEU A 44 -1.20 -5.79 -14.49
C LEU A 44 0.06 -6.37 -15.13
N SER A 45 0.14 -7.68 -15.36
CA SER A 45 1.25 -8.35 -16.07
C SER A 45 1.47 -7.88 -17.53
N LYS A 46 0.79 -6.81 -17.96
CA LYS A 46 0.90 -6.14 -19.25
C LYS A 46 0.97 -4.61 -19.15
N LEU A 47 1.28 -4.04 -17.98
CA LEU A 47 1.56 -2.60 -17.92
C LEU A 47 3.04 -2.37 -18.29
N GLU A 48 3.32 -2.43 -19.59
CA GLU A 48 4.41 -1.61 -20.13
C GLU A 48 4.06 -0.18 -19.73
N VAL A 49 4.84 0.39 -18.81
CA VAL A 49 4.71 1.79 -18.42
C VAL A 49 5.20 2.59 -19.62
N ASP A 50 4.30 2.80 -20.57
CA ASP A 50 4.50 3.75 -21.64
C ASP A 50 4.50 5.13 -20.98
N GLN A 51 5.68 5.74 -20.90
CA GLN A 51 5.90 7.04 -20.24
C GLN A 51 5.09 8.18 -20.89
N GLU A 52 4.41 7.91 -22.01
CA GLU A 52 3.66 8.88 -22.81
C GLU A 52 2.13 8.75 -22.71
N ALA A 53 1.59 7.72 -22.05
CA ALA A 53 0.14 7.54 -21.94
C ALA A 53 -0.46 8.33 -20.76
N THR A 54 -0.95 9.52 -21.08
CA THR A 54 -1.70 10.43 -20.21
C THR A 54 -3.02 9.78 -19.73
N GLY A 55 -2.93 8.93 -18.70
CA GLY A 55 -4.05 8.20 -18.10
C GLY A 55 -3.91 8.03 -16.59
N VAL A 56 -3.40 9.05 -15.90
CA VAL A 56 -2.97 9.03 -14.48
C VAL A 56 -4.14 9.25 -13.51
N LYS A 57 -5.09 8.31 -13.41
CA LYS A 57 -6.06 8.30 -12.28
C LYS A 57 -5.70 7.24 -11.23
N GLU A 58 -5.34 6.04 -11.67
CA GLU A 58 -5.03 4.94 -10.76
C GLU A 58 -3.64 5.09 -10.12
N VAL A 59 -2.64 5.51 -10.90
CA VAL A 59 -1.26 5.75 -10.43
C VAL A 59 -1.20 6.86 -9.38
N SER A 60 -1.98 7.93 -9.54
CA SER A 60 -2.06 9.03 -8.55
C SER A 60 -2.59 8.55 -7.19
N SER A 61 -3.65 7.72 -7.20
CA SER A 61 -4.23 7.16 -5.98
C SER A 61 -3.27 6.20 -5.25
N TYR A 62 -2.46 5.46 -6.00
CA TYR A 62 -1.44 4.56 -5.46
C TYR A 62 -0.24 5.32 -4.88
N ILE A 63 0.25 6.36 -5.56
CA ILE A 63 1.33 7.22 -5.04
C ILE A 63 0.90 7.86 -3.71
N ALA A 64 -0.33 8.38 -3.64
CA ALA A 64 -0.88 8.94 -2.41
C ALA A 64 -0.96 7.90 -1.27
N PHE A 65 -1.39 6.67 -1.58
CA PHE A 65 -1.42 5.57 -0.61
C PHE A 65 -0.01 5.19 -0.12
N LEU A 66 0.98 5.14 -1.00
CA LEU A 66 2.37 4.87 -0.61
C LEU A 66 2.96 5.96 0.28
N GLN A 67 2.71 7.24 -0.03
CA GLN A 67 3.18 8.37 0.77
C GLN A 67 2.59 8.34 2.19
N GLU A 68 1.31 8.01 2.31
CA GLU A 68 0.62 7.86 3.59
C GLU A 68 1.23 6.71 4.42
N VAL A 69 1.45 5.55 3.80
CA VAL A 69 2.09 4.38 4.45
C VAL A 69 3.51 4.70 4.91
N ILE A 70 4.31 5.37 4.07
CA ILE A 70 5.68 5.78 4.42
C ILE A 70 5.63 6.74 5.61
N SER A 71 4.74 7.73 5.60
CA SER A 71 4.56 8.66 6.73
C SER A 71 4.20 7.94 8.02
N MET A 72 3.41 6.85 7.96
CA MET A 72 3.07 6.04 9.13
C MET A 72 4.27 5.26 9.69
N THR A 73 5.27 4.92 8.86
CA THR A 73 6.49 4.21 9.30
C THR A 73 7.58 5.10 9.89
N THR A 74 7.58 6.41 9.61
CA THR A 74 8.69 7.33 9.95
C THR A 74 8.40 8.26 11.14
N SER A 75 7.35 8.00 11.93
CA SER A 75 7.02 8.75 13.17
C SER A 75 7.07 7.89 14.42
#